data_AF-A0A7C5DFD3-F1
#
_entry.id   AF-A0A7C5DFD3-F1
#
_cell.length_a   1.000
_cell.length_b   1.000
_cell.length_c   1.000
_cell.angle_alpha   90.00
_cell.angle_beta   90.00
_cell.angle_gamma   90.00
#
_symmetry.space_group_name_H-M   'P 1'
#
loop_
_entity.id
_entity.type
_entity.pdbx_description
1 polymer ?
#
loop_
_entity_poly.entity_id
_entity_poly.type
_entity_poly.pdbx_seq_one_letter_code
_entity_poly.pdbx_strand_id
1 'polypeptide(L)'
;MKKAFLLFIMSVAMPLLLQAGHKWVVTYAKGAPYAQEGYVVTERWYKLAREIDKRWKKGYDLIDVAQGYTKWVGLFAKNTGFKSQSYVTRRVWADFRNALKEKLDQGYALIDLEHGDD
;
A
#
# COMPACT_ATOMS: atom_id res chain seq x y z
N MET A 1 42.93 -17.42 -2.62
CA MET A 1 41.78 -17.74 -3.50
C MET A 1 40.54 -18.23 -2.75
N LYS A 2 40.63 -19.19 -1.82
CA LYS A 2 39.46 -19.72 -1.09
C LYS A 2 38.68 -18.66 -0.27
N LYS A 3 39.36 -17.73 0.42
CA LYS A 3 38.71 -16.66 1.21
C LYS A 3 37.96 -15.63 0.35
N ALA A 4 38.53 -15.24 -0.80
CA ALA A 4 37.88 -14.30 -1.73
C ALA A 4 36.64 -14.93 -2.39
N PHE A 5 36.70 -16.22 -2.72
CA PHE A 5 35.55 -16.97 -3.23
C PHE A 5 34.44 -17.13 -2.18
N LEU A 6 34.81 -17.37 -0.90
CA LEU A 6 33.85 -17.45 0.20
C LEU A 6 33.15 -16.10 0.46
N LEU A 7 33.90 -14.99 0.43
CA LEU A 7 33.36 -13.64 0.56
C LEU A 7 32.43 -13.29 -0.61
N PHE A 8 32.77 -13.71 -1.83
CA PHE A 8 31.92 -13.55 -3.01
C PHE A 8 30.61 -14.33 -2.87
N ILE A 9 30.65 -15.60 -2.46
CA ILE A 9 29.45 -16.40 -2.20
C ILE A 9 28.59 -15.76 -1.09
N MET A 10 29.20 -15.27 0.00
CA MET A 10 28.45 -14.58 1.05
C MET A 10 27.79 -13.29 0.56
N SER A 11 28.47 -12.48 -0.27
CA SER A 11 27.87 -11.27 -0.85
C SER A 11 26.70 -11.52 -1.81
N VAL A 12 26.66 -12.70 -2.46
CA VAL A 12 25.57 -13.09 -3.36
C VAL A 12 24.44 -13.82 -2.60
N ALA A 13 24.76 -14.63 -1.61
CA ALA A 13 23.79 -15.40 -0.83
C ALA A 13 23.06 -14.56 0.23
N MET A 14 23.71 -13.54 0.82
CA MET A 14 23.10 -12.71 1.88
C MET A 14 21.86 -11.93 1.38
N PRO A 15 21.86 -11.27 0.21
CA PRO A 15 20.65 -10.63 -0.33
C PRO A 15 19.51 -11.62 -0.62
N LEU A 16 19.84 -12.85 -1.04
CA LEU A 16 18.86 -13.92 -1.28
C LEU A 16 18.25 -14.46 0.02
N LEU A 17 19.04 -14.52 1.10
CA LEU A 17 18.56 -14.88 2.44
C LEU A 17 17.72 -13.77 3.08
N LEU A 18 17.99 -12.48 2.77
CA LEU A 18 17.15 -11.35 3.21
C LEU A 18 15.79 -11.31 2.52
N GLN A 19 15.62 -11.91 1.34
CA GLN A 19 14.30 -12.05 0.71
C GLN A 19 13.43 -13.14 1.36
N ALA A 20 13.99 -14.00 2.21
CA ALA A 20 13.32 -15.21 2.70
C ALA A 20 12.26 -15.00 3.81
N GLY A 21 11.99 -13.75 4.22
CA GLY A 21 11.09 -13.44 5.34
C GLY A 21 9.73 -12.82 5.01
N HIS A 22 9.49 -12.38 3.77
CA HIS A 22 8.32 -11.53 3.47
C HIS A 22 7.17 -12.32 2.85
N LYS A 23 5.95 -12.06 3.32
CA LYS A 23 4.71 -12.66 2.78
C LYS A 23 3.66 -11.57 2.59
N TRP A 24 2.96 -11.63 1.47
CA TRP A 24 1.71 -10.91 1.29
C TRP A 24 0.59 -11.76 1.87
N VAL A 25 -0.27 -11.16 2.67
CA VAL A 25 -1.41 -11.82 3.28
C VAL A 25 -2.68 -11.14 2.80
N VAL A 26 -3.65 -11.93 2.36
CA VAL A 26 -4.99 -11.46 2.01
C VAL A 26 -5.99 -12.21 2.87
N THR A 27 -6.96 -11.48 3.40
CA THR A 27 -8.12 -12.04 4.10
C THR A 27 -9.35 -11.95 3.21
N TYR A 28 -10.27 -12.90 3.36
CA TYR A 28 -11.51 -12.97 2.59
C TYR A 28 -12.70 -13.10 3.55
N ALA A 29 -13.82 -12.48 3.21
CA ALA A 29 -15.07 -12.59 3.97
C ALA A 29 -16.21 -13.01 3.05
N LYS A 30 -16.84 -14.15 3.36
CA LYS A 30 -18.02 -14.59 2.62
C LYS A 30 -19.20 -13.67 2.94
N GLY A 31 -19.88 -13.16 1.90
CA GLY A 31 -21.01 -12.25 2.05
C GLY A 31 -20.61 -10.79 2.26
N ALA A 32 -19.34 -10.43 2.08
CA ALA A 32 -18.94 -9.02 1.99
C ALA A 32 -19.75 -8.32 0.88
N PRO A 33 -20.19 -7.06 1.09
CA PRO A 33 -21.03 -6.35 0.13
C PRO A 33 -20.25 -5.86 -1.11
N TYR A 34 -18.96 -6.18 -1.21
CA TYR A 34 -18.10 -5.72 -2.28
C TYR A 34 -18.42 -6.38 -3.62
N ALA A 35 -18.30 -5.61 -4.69
CA ALA A 35 -18.45 -6.09 -6.05
C ALA A 35 -17.24 -5.67 -6.89
N GLN A 36 -16.89 -6.45 -7.91
CA GLN A 36 -15.78 -6.15 -8.83
C GLN A 36 -14.50 -5.81 -8.06
N GLU A 37 -14.04 -6.72 -7.20
CA GLU A 37 -12.81 -6.52 -6.44
C GLU A 37 -11.56 -6.71 -7.32
N GLY A 38 -10.47 -6.05 -6.98
CA GLY A 38 -9.18 -6.29 -7.61
C GLY A 38 -8.08 -5.41 -7.05
N TYR A 39 -6.83 -5.78 -7.26
CA TYR A 39 -5.67 -5.06 -6.73
C TYR A 39 -4.81 -4.47 -7.85
N VAL A 40 -3.95 -3.53 -7.48
CA VAL A 40 -2.86 -3.00 -8.31
C VAL A 40 -1.58 -3.04 -7.52
N VAL A 41 -0.49 -3.49 -8.14
CA VAL A 41 0.85 -3.47 -7.56
C VAL A 41 1.72 -2.50 -8.35
N THR A 42 2.42 -1.61 -7.65
CA THR A 42 3.40 -0.69 -8.23
C THR A 42 4.66 -0.65 -7.36
N GLU A 43 5.76 -0.18 -7.90
CA GLU A 43 7.04 -0.08 -7.18
C GLU A 43 7.24 1.25 -6.43
N ARG A 44 6.40 2.26 -6.67
CA ARG A 44 6.53 3.59 -6.06
C ARG A 44 5.16 4.19 -5.80
N TRP A 45 5.05 4.94 -4.70
CA TRP A 45 3.78 5.55 -4.27
C TRP A 45 3.14 6.40 -5.37
N TYR A 46 3.92 7.24 -6.06
CA TYR A 46 3.36 8.12 -7.09
C TYR A 46 2.71 7.34 -8.26
N LYS A 47 3.13 6.09 -8.51
CA LYS A 47 2.49 5.23 -9.51
C LYS A 47 1.19 4.66 -8.99
N LEU A 48 1.14 4.23 -7.73
CA LEU A 48 -0.11 3.81 -7.10
C LEU A 48 -1.12 4.98 -7.04
N ALA A 49 -0.69 6.18 -6.67
CA ALA A 49 -1.53 7.38 -6.65
C ALA A 49 -2.21 7.64 -8.01
N ARG A 50 -1.47 7.49 -9.12
CA ARG A 50 -2.05 7.60 -10.47
C ARG A 50 -3.07 6.51 -10.78
N GLU A 51 -2.87 5.29 -10.27
CA GLU A 51 -3.83 4.20 -10.44
C GLU A 51 -5.07 4.39 -9.57
N ILE A 52 -4.93 4.93 -8.36
CA ILE A 52 -6.06 5.35 -7.49
C ILE A 52 -6.95 6.35 -8.25
N ASP A 53 -6.38 7.40 -8.84
CA ASP A 53 -7.15 8.40 -9.59
C ASP A 53 -7.90 7.79 -10.79
N LYS A 54 -7.28 6.84 -11.49
CA LYS A 54 -7.92 6.12 -12.60
C LYS A 54 -9.05 5.22 -12.11
N ARG A 55 -8.91 4.60 -10.95
CA ARG A 55 -9.89 3.68 -10.37
C ARG A 55 -11.09 4.43 -9.79
N TRP A 56 -10.87 5.56 -9.12
CA TRP A 56 -11.95 6.47 -8.70
C TRP A 56 -12.82 6.92 -9.87
N LYS A 57 -12.23 7.31 -11.00
CA LYS A 57 -12.97 7.65 -12.23
C LYS A 57 -13.79 6.50 -12.81
N LYS A 58 -13.46 5.26 -12.48
CA LYS A 58 -14.17 4.04 -12.89
C LYS A 58 -15.18 3.56 -11.83
N GLY A 59 -15.39 4.34 -10.77
CA GLY A 59 -16.33 4.05 -9.68
C GLY A 59 -15.85 2.95 -8.73
N TYR A 60 -14.55 2.71 -8.66
CA TYR A 60 -13.94 1.86 -7.63
C TYR A 60 -13.48 2.73 -6.47
N ASP A 61 -13.64 2.24 -5.25
CA ASP A 61 -13.03 2.81 -4.05
C ASP A 61 -11.78 2.01 -3.66
N LEU A 62 -10.82 2.69 -3.04
CA LEU A 62 -9.64 2.08 -2.43
C LEU A 62 -10.03 1.56 -1.04
N ILE A 63 -9.93 0.26 -0.80
CA ILE A 63 -10.35 -0.36 0.48
C ILE A 63 -9.19 -0.82 1.34
N ASP A 64 -7.97 -0.86 0.79
CA ASP A 64 -6.75 -1.18 1.53
C ASP A 64 -5.52 -0.66 0.76
N VAL A 65 -4.51 -0.20 1.49
CA VAL A 65 -3.17 0.10 0.97
C VAL A 65 -2.15 -0.62 1.82
N ALA A 66 -1.27 -1.37 1.18
CA ALA A 66 -0.17 -2.04 1.87
C ALA A 66 1.17 -1.74 1.17
N GLN A 67 2.20 -1.45 1.97
CA GLN A 67 3.58 -1.39 1.52
C GLN A 67 4.30 -2.66 1.96
N GLY A 68 4.90 -3.32 0.98
CA GLY A 68 5.92 -4.32 1.20
C GLY A 68 7.24 -3.80 0.65
N TYR A 69 8.32 -4.51 0.95
CA TYR A 69 9.70 -4.09 0.74
C TYR A 69 9.99 -3.17 -0.47
N THR A 70 9.52 -3.52 -1.67
CA THR A 70 9.73 -2.71 -2.90
C THR A 70 8.44 -2.41 -3.65
N LYS A 71 7.28 -2.61 -3.01
CA LYS A 71 5.99 -2.61 -3.69
C LYS A 71 4.91 -1.95 -2.83
N TRP A 72 4.17 -1.09 -3.49
CA TRP A 72 2.89 -0.57 -3.03
C TRP A 72 1.77 -1.35 -3.67
N VAL A 73 0.82 -1.79 -2.85
CA VAL A 73 -0.39 -2.50 -3.29
C VAL A 73 -1.60 -1.68 -2.88
N GLY A 74 -2.53 -1.47 -3.80
CA GLY A 74 -3.85 -0.93 -3.50
C GLY A 74 -4.92 -1.96 -3.84
N LEU A 75 -5.82 -2.23 -2.89
CA LEU A 75 -7.00 -3.07 -3.10
C LEU A 75 -8.21 -2.19 -3.39
N PHE A 76 -8.97 -2.56 -4.41
CA PHE A 76 -10.12 -1.78 -4.87
C PHE A 76 -11.37 -2.62 -4.93
N ALA A 77 -12.51 -1.99 -4.65
CA ALA A 77 -13.82 -2.61 -4.77
C ALA A 77 -14.87 -1.57 -5.20
N LYS A 78 -16.00 -2.07 -5.70
CA LYS A 78 -17.24 -1.29 -5.85
C LYS A 78 -18.25 -1.70 -4.78
N ASN A 79 -19.31 -0.91 -4.65
CA ASN A 79 -20.39 -1.15 -3.69
C ASN A 79 -19.92 -1.15 -2.21
N THR A 80 -18.90 -0.34 -1.90
CA THR A 80 -18.39 -0.16 -0.54
C THR A 80 -19.29 0.72 0.32
N GLY A 81 -20.10 1.57 -0.34
CA GLY A 81 -20.87 2.63 0.30
C GLY A 81 -20.08 3.93 0.55
N PHE A 82 -18.78 3.96 0.25
CA PHE A 82 -17.96 5.15 0.37
C PHE A 82 -18.39 6.24 -0.61
N LYS A 83 -18.25 7.50 -0.19
CA LYS A 83 -18.54 8.68 -1.00
C LYS A 83 -17.40 9.67 -0.85
N SER A 84 -17.00 10.25 -1.97
CA SER A 84 -16.00 11.35 -2.00
C SER A 84 -14.65 10.99 -1.37
N GLN A 85 -14.17 9.75 -1.53
CA GLN A 85 -12.93 9.27 -0.90
C GLN A 85 -11.73 10.21 -1.18
N SER A 86 -10.85 10.34 -0.19
CA SER A 86 -9.60 11.10 -0.32
C SER A 86 -8.49 10.47 0.52
N TYR A 87 -7.23 10.75 0.19
CA TYR A 87 -6.07 10.34 0.97
C TYR A 87 -5.17 11.55 1.28
N VAL A 88 -4.29 11.41 2.27
CA VAL A 88 -3.21 12.36 2.58
C VAL A 88 -1.91 11.60 2.77
N THR A 89 -0.79 12.18 2.34
CA THR A 89 0.55 11.62 2.63
C THR A 89 1.48 12.74 3.09
N ARG A 90 2.32 12.46 4.09
CA ARG A 90 3.33 13.37 4.63
C ARG A 90 4.53 12.57 5.10
N ARG A 91 5.73 13.10 4.88
CA ARG A 91 6.99 12.48 5.34
C ARG A 91 7.28 12.74 6.82
N VAL A 92 6.72 13.82 7.36
CA VAL A 92 6.92 14.24 8.75
C VAL A 92 5.65 13.90 9.55
N TRP A 93 5.82 13.19 10.66
CA TRP A 93 4.70 12.76 11.51
C TRP A 93 3.83 13.91 12.03
N ALA A 94 4.45 15.05 12.37
CA ALA A 94 3.71 16.24 12.79
C ALA A 94 2.78 16.76 11.68
N ASP A 95 3.30 16.89 10.46
CA ASP A 95 2.52 17.33 9.30
C ASP A 95 1.43 16.32 8.94
N PHE A 96 1.72 15.01 9.06
CA PHE A 96 0.73 13.95 8.88
C PHE A 96 -0.45 14.14 9.83
N ARG A 97 -0.19 14.33 11.13
CA ARG A 97 -1.24 14.52 12.13
C ARG A 97 -2.07 15.78 11.87
N ASN A 98 -1.45 16.86 11.43
CA ASN A 98 -2.16 18.09 11.07
C ASN A 98 -3.09 17.85 9.87
N ALA A 99 -2.59 17.25 8.79
CA ALA A 99 -3.39 16.94 7.60
C ALA A 99 -4.51 15.92 7.89
N LEU A 100 -4.25 14.94 8.76
CA LEU A 100 -5.27 14.00 9.24
C LEU A 100 -6.37 14.75 10.00
N LYS A 101 -6.00 15.63 10.94
CA LYS A 101 -6.96 16.43 11.69
C LYS A 101 -7.84 17.29 10.78
N GLU A 102 -7.25 17.95 9.78
CA GLU A 102 -8.01 18.73 8.80
C GLU A 102 -9.08 17.90 8.07
N LYS A 103 -8.77 16.65 7.72
CA LYS A 103 -9.74 15.73 7.10
C LYS A 103 -10.84 15.30 8.05
N LEU A 104 -10.49 14.98 9.31
CA LEU A 104 -11.47 14.66 10.34
C LEU A 104 -12.41 15.84 10.59
N ASP A 105 -11.88 17.07 10.66
CA ASP A 105 -12.67 18.30 10.85
C ASP A 105 -13.60 18.59 9.64
N GLN A 106 -13.26 18.09 8.44
CA GLN A 106 -14.11 18.11 7.25
C GLN A 106 -15.19 17.00 7.23
N GLY A 107 -15.25 16.15 8.26
CA GLY A 107 -16.23 15.06 8.38
C GLY A 107 -15.83 13.75 7.69
N TYR A 108 -14.58 13.61 7.25
CA TYR A 108 -14.08 12.33 6.73
C TYR A 108 -13.85 11.32 7.86
N ALA A 109 -14.16 10.04 7.60
CA ALA A 109 -13.78 8.95 8.50
C ALA A 109 -12.40 8.38 8.14
N LEU A 110 -11.64 7.95 9.14
CA LEU A 110 -10.44 7.14 8.95
C LEU A 110 -10.86 5.70 8.65
N ILE A 111 -10.43 5.16 7.51
CA ILE A 111 -10.77 3.80 7.06
C ILE A 111 -9.55 2.91 6.85
N ASP A 112 -8.37 3.52 6.74
CA ASP A 112 -7.09 2.85 6.53
C ASP A 112 -5.94 3.79 6.94
N LEU A 113 -4.81 3.22 7.37
CA LEU A 113 -3.59 3.95 7.71
C LEU A 113 -2.38 3.04 7.45
N GLU A 114 -1.52 3.46 6.52
CA GLU A 114 -0.32 2.72 6.14
C GLU A 114 0.93 3.60 6.25
N HIS A 115 2.03 2.98 6.70
CA HIS A 115 3.37 3.55 6.57
C HIS A 115 4.11 2.79 5.48
N GLY A 116 4.75 3.52 4.57
CA GLY A 116 5.63 2.91 3.59
C GLY A 116 6.79 3.81 3.22
N ASP A 117 7.89 3.16 2.87
CA ASP A 117 9.08 3.81 2.35
C ASP A 117 8.97 3.94 0.82
N ASP A 118 9.44 5.08 0.28
CA ASP A 118 9.41 5.42 -1.16
C ASP A 118 10.72 6.10 -1.61
#